data_AF-A0A8K0XJM8-F1
#
_entry.id   AF-A0A8K0XJM8-F1
#
_cell.length_a   1.000
_cell.length_b   1.000
_cell.length_c   1.000
_cell.angle_alpha   90.00
_cell.angle_beta   90.00
_cell.angle_gamma   90.00
#
_symmetry.space_group_name_H-M   'P 1'
#
loop_
_entity.id
_entity.type
_entity.pdbx_description
1 polymer ?
#
loop_
_entity_poly.entity_id
_entity_poly.type
_entity_poly.pdbx_seq_one_letter_code
_entity_poly.pdbx_strand_id
1 'polypeptide(L)'
;VKSAKLPMPEKYKGQDDIEYFRTWLTSVVRHMKLIGLTGTELDEGRVLLLGISFGGEASEWYSQVVEASNRLLNHWTFFEVVHALYNRFIHISSFQVAYTRFCTV
;
A
#
# COMPACT_ATOMS: atom_id res chain seq x y z
N VAL A 1 21.71 4.40 25.39
CA VAL A 1 20.31 3.96 25.13
C VAL A 1 20.33 3.21 23.81
N LYS A 2 20.10 1.88 23.80
CA LYS A 2 19.95 1.14 22.53
C LYS A 2 18.61 1.55 21.94
N SER A 3 18.62 2.41 20.93
CA SER A 3 17.42 2.70 20.15
C SER A 3 16.93 1.39 19.55
N ALA A 4 15.84 0.84 20.07
CA ALA A 4 15.16 -0.28 19.44
C ALA A 4 14.72 0.24 18.07
N LYS A 5 15.43 -0.16 17.01
CA LYS A 5 14.98 0.10 15.64
C LYS A 5 13.63 -0.58 15.51
N LEU A 6 12.56 0.22 15.37
CA LEU A 6 11.25 -0.32 15.06
C LEU A 6 11.38 -1.07 13.73
N PRO A 7 11.14 -2.40 13.68
CA PRO A 7 11.31 -3.15 12.45
C PRO A 7 10.36 -2.58 11.40
N MET A 8 10.90 -2.33 10.20
CA MET A 8 10.09 -1.96 9.05
C MET A 8 9.18 -3.15 8.70
N PRO A 9 7.93 -2.89 8.30
CA PRO A 9 7.06 -3.92 7.74
C PRO A 9 7.74 -4.74 6.64
N GLU A 10 7.31 -5.99 6.48
CA GLU A 10 7.69 -6.78 5.31
C GLU A 10 7.28 -6.03 4.03
N LYS A 11 8.08 -6.19 2.97
CA LYS A 11 7.79 -5.57 1.68
C LYS A 11 6.69 -6.31 0.94
N TYR A 12 5.65 -5.58 0.51
CA TYR A 12 4.65 -6.12 -0.41
C TYR A 12 5.23 -6.23 -1.81
N LYS A 13 5.06 -7.38 -2.46
CA LYS A 13 5.71 -7.70 -3.75
C LYS A 13 4.75 -7.70 -4.93
N GLY A 14 3.46 -7.47 -4.71
CA GLY A 14 2.42 -7.55 -5.74
C GLY A 14 1.61 -8.85 -5.72
N GLN A 15 1.55 -9.55 -4.59
CA GLN A 15 0.74 -10.76 -4.46
C GLN A 15 -0.76 -10.47 -4.61
N ASP A 16 -1.45 -11.23 -5.45
CA ASP A 16 -2.92 -11.20 -5.60
C ASP A 16 -3.62 -11.94 -4.46
N ASP A 17 -3.50 -11.39 -3.26
CA ASP A 17 -4.08 -11.90 -2.02
C ASP A 17 -4.55 -10.72 -1.18
N ILE A 18 -5.88 -10.57 -1.08
CA ILE A 18 -6.52 -9.46 -0.36
C ILE A 18 -6.23 -9.49 1.14
N GLU A 19 -6.13 -10.68 1.75
CA GLU A 19 -5.89 -10.80 3.19
C GLU A 19 -4.43 -10.51 3.52
N TYR A 20 -3.50 -10.96 2.67
CA TYR A 20 -2.10 -10.56 2.76
C TYR A 20 -1.94 -9.05 2.59
N PHE A 21 -2.57 -8.46 1.57
CA PHE A 21 -2.55 -7.03 1.32
C PHE A 21 -3.09 -6.22 2.52
N ARG A 22 -4.23 -6.62 3.09
CA ARG A 22 -4.82 -5.98 4.28
C ARG A 22 -3.90 -6.05 5.49
N THR A 23 -3.31 -7.21 5.73
CA THR A 23 -2.40 -7.44 6.86
C THR A 23 -1.15 -6.58 6.71
N TRP A 24 -0.55 -6.58 5.52
CA TRP A 24 0.59 -5.75 5.17
C TRP A 24 0.28 -4.26 5.32
N LEU A 25 -0.80 -3.75 4.72
CA LEU A 25 -1.17 -2.34 4.78
C LEU A 25 -1.41 -1.89 6.23
N THR A 26 -2.07 -2.72 7.02
CA THR A 26 -2.27 -2.47 8.46
C THR A 26 -0.94 -2.32 9.19
N SER A 27 0.05 -3.16 8.88
CA SER A 27 1.38 -3.06 9.49
C SER A 27 2.11 -1.77 9.10
N VAL A 28 2.01 -1.33 7.84
CA VAL A 28 2.55 -0.05 7.35
C VAL A 28 1.91 1.13 8.06
N VAL A 29 0.58 1.18 8.13
CA VAL A 29 -0.13 2.28 8.81
C VAL A 29 0.19 2.31 10.31
N ARG A 30 0.32 1.15 10.97
CA ARG A 30 0.77 1.09 12.37
C ARG A 30 2.18 1.62 12.54
N HIS A 31 3.10 1.28 11.64
CA HIS A 31 4.46 1.79 11.66
C HIS A 31 4.48 3.32 11.51
N MET A 32 3.73 3.87 10.54
CA MET A 32 3.56 5.32 10.37
C MET A 32 3.07 5.99 11.65
N LYS A 33 2.05 5.41 12.30
CA LYS A 33 1.53 5.92 13.57
C LYS A 33 2.57 5.92 14.69
N LEU A 34 3.41 4.88 14.76
CA LEU A 34 4.46 4.78 15.77
C LEU A 34 5.56 5.83 15.59
N ILE A 35 5.86 6.22 14.36
CA ILE A 35 6.86 7.26 14.05
C ILE A 35 6.26 8.67 13.93
N GLY A 36 4.96 8.84 14.20
CA GLY A 36 4.28 10.14 14.12
C GLY A 36 3.99 10.63 12.70
N LEU A 37 4.12 9.76 11.68
CA LEU A 37 3.86 10.09 10.28
C LEU A 37 2.36 9.93 9.96
N THR A 38 1.54 10.77 10.57
CA THR A 38 0.06 10.75 10.45
C THR A 38 -0.47 12.11 10.05
N GLY A 39 -1.68 12.17 9.50
CA GLY A 39 -2.28 13.43 9.05
C GLY A 39 -2.17 13.61 7.53
N THR A 40 -2.86 14.64 7.02
CA THR A 40 -2.88 15.02 5.60
C THR A 40 -1.74 15.97 5.25
N GLU A 41 -1.19 16.66 6.24
CA GLU A 41 -0.04 17.55 6.13
C GLU A 41 1.28 16.77 5.92
N LEU A 42 1.32 15.50 6.32
CA LEU A 42 2.48 14.61 6.15
C LEU A 42 2.29 13.61 5.00
N ASP A 43 1.33 13.85 4.11
CA ASP A 43 0.90 12.85 3.13
C ASP A 43 2.00 12.51 2.10
N GLU A 44 2.80 13.48 1.69
CA GLU A 44 4.00 13.24 0.86
C GLU A 44 4.99 12.29 1.54
N GLY A 45 5.22 12.48 2.84
CA GLY A 45 6.05 11.59 3.64
C GLY A 45 5.45 10.20 3.75
N ARG A 46 4.11 10.10 3.85
CA ARG A 46 3.40 8.81 3.87
C ARG A 46 3.52 8.09 2.55
N VAL A 47 3.44 8.79 1.42
CA VAL A 47 3.68 8.25 0.07
C VAL A 47 5.11 7.73 -0.04
N LEU A 48 6.10 8.51 0.40
CA LEU A 48 7.50 8.08 0.42
C LEU A 48 7.71 6.82 1.27
N LEU A 49 7.14 6.77 2.48
CA LEU A 49 7.26 5.60 3.34
C LEU A 49 6.53 4.38 2.75
N LEU A 50 5.41 4.60 2.07
CA LEU A 50 4.72 3.56 1.33
C LEU A 50 5.61 3.01 0.21
N GLY A 51 6.30 3.88 -0.55
CA GLY A 51 7.29 3.52 -1.55
C GLY A 51 8.38 2.56 -1.04
N ILE A 52 9.01 2.86 0.10
CA ILE A 52 10.06 1.99 0.67
C ILE A 52 9.53 0.65 1.20
N SER A 53 8.22 0.57 1.46
CA SER A 53 7.53 -0.65 1.90
C SER A 53 7.14 -1.58 0.75
N PHE A 54 7.50 -1.23 -0.49
CA PHE A 54 7.35 -2.10 -1.66
C PHE A 54 8.62 -2.88 -1.99
N GLY A 55 8.43 -4.03 -2.62
CA GLY A 55 9.43 -4.86 -3.27
C GLY A 55 8.87 -5.49 -4.55
N GLY A 56 9.68 -6.27 -5.25
CA GLY A 56 9.22 -7.00 -6.45
C GLY A 56 8.50 -6.12 -7.47
N GLU A 57 7.44 -6.66 -8.06
CA GLU A 57 6.64 -5.97 -9.09
C GLU A 57 5.94 -4.72 -8.55
N ALA A 58 5.52 -4.71 -7.29
CA ALA A 58 4.92 -3.53 -6.67
C ALA A 58 5.90 -2.34 -6.62
N SER A 59 7.20 -2.59 -6.40
CA SER A 59 8.23 -1.56 -6.41
C SER A 59 8.49 -1.01 -7.81
N GLU A 60 8.47 -1.88 -8.83
CA GLU A 60 8.62 -1.48 -10.23
C GLU A 60 7.44 -0.62 -10.68
N TRP A 61 6.22 -1.07 -10.36
CA TRP A 61 5.00 -0.31 -10.61
C TRP A 61 5.03 1.06 -9.93
N TYR A 62 5.41 1.11 -8.66
CA TYR A 62 5.50 2.37 -7.91
C TYR A 62 6.47 3.33 -8.59
N SER A 63 7.66 2.87 -8.97
CA SER A 63 8.66 3.70 -9.67
C SER A 63 8.17 4.21 -11.03
N GLN A 64 7.38 3.42 -11.76
CA GLN A 64 6.89 3.77 -13.09
C GLN A 64 5.63 4.65 -13.08
N VAL A 65 4.77 4.53 -12.08
CA VAL A 65 3.46 5.19 -12.05
C VAL A 65 3.41 6.33 -11.04
N VAL A 66 4.04 6.14 -9.89
CA VAL A 66 4.07 7.08 -8.75
C VAL A 66 5.45 7.73 -8.61
N GLU A 67 6.50 7.18 -9.24
CA GLU A 67 7.90 7.63 -9.37
C GLU A 67 8.26 8.45 -10.62
N ALA A 68 7.53 8.25 -11.73
CA ALA A 68 7.99 8.69 -13.04
C ALA A 68 8.05 10.22 -13.24
N SER A 69 9.06 10.72 -13.94
CA SER A 69 9.19 12.17 -14.20
C SER A 69 8.16 12.73 -15.18
N ASN A 70 7.48 11.86 -15.95
CA ASN A 70 6.48 12.21 -16.97
C ASN A 70 5.03 11.91 -16.54
N ARG A 71 4.75 11.92 -15.23
CA ARG A 71 3.42 11.58 -14.70
C ARG A 71 2.33 12.56 -15.14
N LEU A 72 1.13 12.03 -15.36
CA LEU A 72 -0.09 12.80 -15.63
C LEU A 72 -0.67 13.47 -14.37
N LEU A 73 -0.47 12.86 -13.19
CA LEU A 73 -0.88 13.38 -11.89
C LEU A 73 0.34 13.94 -11.17
N ASN A 74 0.33 15.25 -10.91
CA ASN A 74 1.46 15.94 -10.29
C ASN A 74 1.63 15.59 -8.81
N HIS A 75 0.55 15.22 -8.10
CA HIS A 75 0.58 14.96 -6.66
C HIS A 75 -0.27 13.72 -6.38
N TRP A 76 0.38 12.67 -5.89
CA TRP A 76 -0.30 11.47 -5.40
C TRP A 76 -0.48 11.58 -3.89
N THR A 77 -1.67 11.29 -3.41
CA THR A 77 -1.93 11.12 -1.98
C THR A 77 -1.67 9.68 -1.55
N PHE A 78 -1.44 9.46 -0.26
CA PHE A 78 -1.30 8.11 0.31
C PHE A 78 -2.49 7.23 -0.07
N PHE A 79 -3.71 7.77 0.03
CA PHE A 79 -4.92 7.04 -0.29
C PHE A 79 -5.00 6.67 -1.77
N GLU A 80 -4.67 7.60 -2.68
CA GLU A 80 -4.68 7.33 -4.12
C GLU A 80 -3.67 6.25 -4.50
N VAL A 81 -2.46 6.25 -3.92
CA VAL A 81 -1.46 5.22 -4.17
C VAL A 81 -1.96 3.86 -3.70
N VAL A 82 -2.51 3.76 -2.48
CA VAL A 82 -3.07 2.50 -1.96
C VAL A 82 -4.22 2.00 -2.83
N HIS A 83 -5.10 2.90 -3.29
CA HIS A 83 -6.23 2.55 -4.15
C HIS A 83 -5.78 2.08 -5.53
N ALA A 84 -4.83 2.77 -6.16
CA ALA A 84 -4.28 2.38 -7.45
C ALA A 84 -3.53 1.04 -7.37
N LEU A 85 -2.79 0.82 -6.26
CA LEU A 85 -2.11 -0.43 -5.98
C LEU A 85 -3.12 -1.59 -5.81
N TYR A 86 -4.19 -1.37 -5.04
CA TYR A 86 -5.26 -2.35 -4.86
C TYR A 86 -5.87 -2.77 -6.21
N ASN A 87 -6.24 -1.80 -7.06
CA ASN A 87 -6.80 -2.08 -8.38
C ASN A 87 -5.81 -2.78 -9.33
N ARG A 88 -4.50 -2.57 -9.13
CA ARG A 88 -3.46 -3.18 -9.97
C ARG A 88 -3.22 -4.64 -9.62
N PHE A 89 -3.14 -4.97 -8.34
CA PHE A 89 -2.65 -6.27 -7.88
C PHE A 89 -3.71 -7.18 -7.25
N ILE A 90 -4.85 -6.63 -6.80
CA ILE A 90 -5.90 -7.41 -6.15
C ILE A 90 -7.05 -7.62 -7.12
N HIS A 91 -7.11 -8.82 -7.70
CA HIS A 91 -8.20 -9.24 -8.56
C HIS A 91 -9.21 -10.02 -7.73
N ILE A 92 -10.28 -9.34 -7.30
CA ILE A 92 -11.40 -10.05 -6.68
C ILE A 92 -12.01 -10.96 -7.76
N SER A 93 -11.86 -12.27 -7.60
CA SER A 93 -12.47 -13.21 -8.53
C SER A 93 -13.98 -12.98 -8.55
N SER A 94 -14.57 -12.94 -9.74
CA SER A 94 -16.02 -12.85 -9.93
C SER A 94 -16.76 -13.95 -9.15
N PHE A 95 -16.12 -15.09 -8.94
CA PHE A 95 -16.58 -16.17 -8.08
C PHE A 95 -16.69 -15.78 -6.60
N GLN A 96 -15.66 -15.14 -6.02
CA GLN A 96 -15.73 -14.67 -4.62
C GLN A 96 -16.78 -13.58 -4.44
N VAL A 97 -16.91 -12.63 -5.38
CA VAL A 97 -17.98 -11.62 -5.34
C VAL A 97 -19.35 -12.27 -5.39
N ALA A 98 -19.54 -13.25 -6.29
CA ALA A 98 -20.80 -13.98 -6.40
C ALA A 98 -21.09 -14.83 -5.15
N TYR A 99 -20.08 -15.51 -4.60
CA TYR A 99 -20.21 -16.32 -3.40
C TYR A 99 -20.51 -15.49 -2.16
N THR A 100 -19.82 -14.37 -1.94
CA THR A 100 -20.14 -13.45 -0.83
C THR A 100 -21.56 -12.93 -0.95
N ARG A 101 -22.01 -12.55 -2.15
CA ARG A 101 -23.41 -12.12 -2.38
C ARG A 101 -24.43 -13.23 -2.16
N PHE A 102 -24.09 -14.48 -2.45
CA PHE A 102 -24.98 -15.63 -2.29
C PHE A 102 -25.03 -16.17 -0.86
N CYS A 103 -23.94 -16.09 -0.10
CA CYS A 103 -23.86 -16.62 1.27
C CYS A 103 -24.18 -15.59 2.36
N THR A 104 -24.48 -14.34 2.00
CA THR A 104 -24.97 -13.30 2.93
C THR A 104 -26.48 -13.05 2.84
N VAL A 105 -27.23 -13.96 2.20
CA VAL A 105 -28.70 -14.04 2.28
C VAL A 105 -29.15 -15.14 3.23
#